data_AF-A0A7G8WDC1-F1
#
_entry.id   AF-A0A7G8WDC1-F1
#
_cell.length_a   1.000
_cell.length_b   1.000
_cell.length_c   1.000
_cell.angle_alpha   90.00
_cell.angle_beta   90.00
_cell.angle_gamma   90.00
#
_symmetry.space_group_name_H-M   'P 1'
#
loop_
_entity.id
_entity.type
_entity.pdbx_description
1 polymer ?
#
loop_
_entity_poly.entity_id
_entity_poly.type
_entity_poly.pdbx_seq_one_letter_code
_entity_poly.pdbx_strand_id
1 'polypeptide(L)'
;MNKPYIEFRKQRDFSAIFSDTFGFIRNEFKLFIKTIFNIAGPAILVFMLSLAAYNYVAGDLFNFTNIEAASFNSSNIAVTISVLIIYLISAIVAYILTAATTLFYIKSYIDNKGTIDPVEIKKNTLQSFWSFFGLSFLKGMTILIATMLCVLPVLYAMIPMAIVFSIYVFEPKRSTTDAFSQSFKLANSDFWTAFGVFIVLGIIYYILSMVFSIPSIIYALVSTGIFSGEIDPSNMSTFTADPVMIVLNVLNTFFQFLLNIILMVAGAVIYFHLHEKVNFTGTYDRINEIGKIDE
;
A
#
# COMPACT_ATOMS: atom_id res chain seq x y z
N MET A 1 16.04 6.68 25.67
CA MET A 1 15.56 7.85 24.90
C MET A 1 14.05 7.81 24.90
N ASN A 2 13.38 8.76 25.55
CA ASN A 2 11.92 8.89 25.48
C ASN A 2 11.54 9.23 24.03
N LYS A 3 10.91 8.27 23.35
CA LYS A 3 10.32 8.54 22.04
C LYS A 3 9.10 9.45 22.26
N PRO A 4 8.98 10.57 21.53
CA PRO A 4 7.79 11.41 21.66
C PRO A 4 6.57 10.61 21.16
N TYR A 5 5.64 10.33 22.07
CA TYR A 5 4.40 9.65 21.75
C TYR A 5 3.54 10.53 20.85
N ILE A 6 3.17 10.01 19.68
CA ILE A 6 2.27 10.70 18.76
C ILE A 6 0.84 10.30 19.08
N GLU A 7 0.07 11.27 19.59
CA GLU A 7 -1.35 11.12 19.86
C GLU A 7 -2.14 11.04 18.54
N PHE A 8 -2.78 9.90 18.28
CA PHE A 8 -3.58 9.71 17.06
C PHE A 8 -4.95 10.40 17.14
N ARG A 9 -5.64 10.35 18.29
CA ARG A 9 -7.00 10.90 18.53
C ARG A 9 -7.00 12.43 18.73
N LYS A 10 -6.63 13.17 17.69
CA LYS A 10 -6.70 14.64 17.69
C LYS A 10 -7.11 15.20 16.32
N GLN A 11 -7.82 16.32 16.35
CA GLN A 11 -7.94 17.18 15.17
C GLN A 11 -6.56 17.77 14.83
N ARG A 12 -6.29 17.93 13.53
CA ARG A 12 -4.98 18.32 13.00
C ARG A 12 -5.12 19.36 11.92
N ASP A 13 -4.15 20.27 11.83
CA ASP A 13 -3.99 21.10 10.65
C ASP A 13 -3.34 20.32 9.51
N PHE A 14 -3.46 20.85 8.29
CA PHE A 14 -2.94 20.23 7.08
C PHE A 14 -1.46 19.81 7.21
N SER A 15 -0.59 20.69 7.72
CA SER A 15 0.83 20.40 7.93
C SER A 15 1.10 19.38 9.03
N ALA A 16 0.29 19.39 10.09
CA ALA A 16 0.41 18.46 11.22
C ALA A 16 0.12 17.01 10.81
N ILE A 17 -0.74 16.79 9.80
CA ILE A 17 -0.99 15.45 9.26
C ILE A 17 0.30 14.84 8.68
N PHE A 18 1.10 15.62 7.93
CA PHE A 18 2.38 15.16 7.42
C PHE A 18 3.40 14.94 8.54
N SER A 19 3.52 15.90 9.45
CA SER A 19 4.45 15.82 10.58
C SER A 19 4.19 14.58 11.44
N ASP A 20 2.93 14.28 11.75
CA ASP A 20 2.57 13.10 12.54
C ASP A 20 2.75 11.80 11.74
N THR A 21 2.44 11.78 10.44
CA THR A 21 2.63 10.61 9.58
C THR A 21 4.12 10.22 9.48
N PHE A 22 4.97 11.16 9.07
CA PHE A 22 6.41 10.91 8.95
C PHE A 22 7.08 10.77 10.32
N GLY A 23 6.62 11.52 11.33
CA GLY A 23 7.07 11.41 12.70
C GLY A 23 6.82 10.01 13.28
N PHE A 24 5.64 9.44 13.06
CA PHE A 24 5.30 8.09 13.53
C PHE A 24 6.18 7.04 12.88
N ILE A 25 6.28 7.08 11.55
CA ILE A 25 7.12 6.16 10.78
C ILE A 25 8.57 6.27 11.24
N ARG A 26 9.08 7.48 11.48
CA ARG A 26 10.46 7.70 11.95
C ARG A 26 10.67 7.19 13.38
N ASN A 27 9.77 7.48 14.31
CA ASN A 27 9.92 7.12 15.72
C ASN A 27 9.82 5.60 15.93
N GLU A 28 8.96 4.94 15.17
CA GLU A 28 8.71 3.49 15.28
C GLU A 28 9.36 2.65 14.19
N PHE A 29 10.12 3.26 13.27
CA PHE A 29 10.67 2.61 12.06
C PHE A 29 11.17 1.18 12.28
N LYS A 30 12.09 1.00 13.25
CA LYS A 30 12.74 -0.29 13.49
C LYS A 30 11.76 -1.37 13.95
N LEU A 31 10.84 -1.03 14.86
CA LEU A 31 9.91 -2.01 15.42
C LEU A 31 8.73 -2.24 14.46
N PHE A 32 8.23 -1.16 13.84
CA PHE A 32 7.16 -1.19 12.85
C PHE A 32 7.51 -2.04 11.63
N ILE A 33 8.65 -1.76 10.99
CA ILE A 33 9.10 -2.51 9.82
C ILE A 33 9.42 -3.97 10.19
N LYS A 34 10.02 -4.22 11.37
CA LYS A 34 10.26 -5.59 11.84
C LYS A 34 8.95 -6.37 12.02
N THR A 35 7.91 -5.76 12.58
CA THR A 35 6.61 -6.41 12.75
C THR A 35 5.95 -6.71 11.40
N ILE A 36 6.01 -5.75 10.46
CA ILE A 36 5.51 -5.96 9.08
C ILE A 36 6.22 -7.14 8.41
N PHE A 37 7.57 -7.18 8.44
CA PHE A 37 8.31 -8.29 7.83
C PHE A 37 8.10 -9.62 8.57
N ASN A 38 7.86 -9.62 9.88
CA ASN A 38 7.59 -10.87 10.61
C ASN A 38 6.22 -11.46 10.24
N ILE A 39 5.21 -10.63 10.02
CA ILE A 39 3.84 -11.08 9.77
C ILE A 39 3.55 -11.20 8.27
N ALA A 40 3.80 -10.14 7.51
CA ALA A 40 3.51 -10.08 6.07
C ALA A 40 4.71 -10.53 5.19
N GLY A 41 5.92 -10.63 5.75
CA GLY A 41 7.14 -10.98 5.00
C GLY A 41 7.04 -12.27 4.18
N PRO A 42 6.50 -13.39 4.70
CA PRO A 42 6.31 -14.59 3.89
C PRO A 42 5.44 -14.35 2.64
N ALA A 43 4.37 -13.56 2.77
CA ALA A 43 3.51 -13.22 1.63
C ALA A 43 4.21 -12.26 0.65
N ILE A 44 4.96 -11.28 1.17
CA ILE A 44 5.78 -10.38 0.35
C ILE A 44 6.83 -11.17 -0.45
N LEU A 45 7.48 -12.17 0.16
CA LEU A 45 8.45 -13.02 -0.52
C LEU A 45 7.81 -13.82 -1.66
N VAL A 46 6.66 -14.45 -1.42
CA VAL A 46 5.92 -15.17 -2.47
C VAL A 46 5.52 -14.22 -3.61
N PHE A 47 5.10 -13.00 -3.28
CA PHE A 47 4.79 -11.95 -4.26
C PHE A 47 6.03 -11.52 -5.08
N MET A 48 7.20 -11.38 -4.45
CA MET A 48 8.43 -11.03 -5.19
C MET A 48 8.92 -12.17 -6.09
N LEU A 49 8.81 -13.41 -5.63
CA LEU A 49 9.17 -14.60 -6.43
C LEU A 49 8.20 -14.82 -7.60
N SER A 50 6.90 -14.61 -7.38
CA SER A 50 5.91 -14.71 -8.46
C SER A 50 6.08 -13.60 -9.49
N LEU A 51 6.47 -12.39 -9.06
CA LEU A 51 6.85 -11.30 -9.96
C LEU A 51 8.08 -11.66 -10.80
N ALA A 52 9.12 -12.23 -10.18
CA ALA A 52 10.31 -12.67 -10.90
C ALA A 52 9.98 -13.73 -11.95
N ALA A 53 9.18 -14.74 -11.58
CA ALA A 53 8.70 -15.77 -12.49
C ALA A 53 7.84 -15.19 -13.62
N TYR A 54 6.98 -14.22 -13.32
CA TYR A 54 6.16 -13.54 -14.32
C TYR A 54 7.02 -12.77 -15.32
N ASN A 55 8.01 -11.99 -14.87
CA ASN A 55 8.89 -11.25 -15.79
C ASN A 55 9.69 -12.19 -16.69
N TYR A 56 10.17 -13.32 -16.15
CA TYR A 56 10.89 -14.33 -16.93
C TYR A 56 10.01 -14.94 -18.04
N VAL A 57 8.80 -15.40 -17.68
CA VAL A 57 7.89 -16.08 -18.63
C VAL A 57 7.24 -15.09 -19.61
N ALA A 58 6.81 -13.93 -19.13
CA ALA A 58 6.21 -12.90 -19.99
C ALA A 58 7.26 -12.28 -20.93
N GLY A 59 8.51 -12.17 -20.49
CA GLY A 59 9.58 -11.65 -21.32
C GLY A 59 9.83 -12.47 -22.58
N ASP A 60 9.75 -13.80 -22.46
CA ASP A 60 9.87 -14.75 -23.57
C ASP A 60 8.77 -14.58 -24.64
N LEU A 61 7.54 -14.24 -24.23
CA LEU A 61 6.42 -14.02 -25.16
C LEU A 61 6.57 -12.76 -26.04
N PHE A 62 7.28 -11.74 -25.56
CA PHE A 62 7.52 -10.50 -26.32
C PHE A 62 8.81 -10.54 -27.15
N ASN A 63 9.42 -11.72 -27.31
CA ASN A 63 10.59 -11.91 -28.16
C ASN A 63 10.20 -11.81 -29.65
N PHE A 64 10.27 -10.59 -30.20
CA PHE A 64 9.90 -10.26 -31.58
C PHE A 64 10.82 -10.90 -32.66
N THR A 65 11.96 -11.50 -32.29
CA THR A 65 12.83 -12.23 -33.25
C THR A 65 12.24 -13.54 -33.73
N ASN A 66 11.24 -14.09 -33.03
CA ASN A 66 10.61 -15.36 -33.36
C ASN A 66 9.29 -15.21 -34.14
N ILE A 67 8.94 -14.03 -34.67
CA ILE A 67 7.64 -13.84 -35.35
C ILE A 67 7.48 -14.73 -36.60
N GLU A 68 8.55 -15.00 -37.34
CA GLU A 68 8.52 -15.93 -38.48
C GLU A 68 8.44 -17.41 -38.05
N ALA A 69 8.83 -17.71 -36.81
CA ALA A 69 8.76 -19.04 -36.18
C ALA A 69 7.72 -19.08 -35.04
N ALA A 70 6.78 -18.15 -35.01
CA ALA A 70 5.76 -18.04 -33.97
C ALA A 70 4.70 -19.12 -34.18
N SER A 71 5.10 -20.37 -33.96
CA SER A 71 4.17 -21.37 -33.48
C SER A 71 3.60 -20.82 -32.18
N PHE A 72 2.37 -20.30 -32.24
CA PHE A 72 1.56 -19.99 -31.06
C PHE A 72 1.36 -21.30 -30.28
N ASN A 73 2.36 -21.65 -29.48
CA ASN A 73 2.33 -22.85 -28.68
C ASN A 73 1.38 -22.56 -27.52
N SER A 74 0.20 -23.17 -27.55
CA SER A 74 -0.86 -22.96 -26.55
C SER A 74 -0.38 -23.27 -25.12
N SER A 75 0.66 -24.10 -24.98
CA SER A 75 1.36 -24.38 -23.73
C SER A 75 2.02 -23.14 -23.12
N ASN A 76 2.68 -22.29 -23.92
CA ASN A 76 3.35 -21.08 -23.41
C ASN A 76 2.36 -20.02 -22.92
N ILE A 77 1.18 -19.93 -23.57
CA ILE A 77 0.11 -19.03 -23.15
C ILE A 77 -0.51 -19.50 -21.83
N ALA A 78 -0.80 -20.80 -21.71
CA ALA A 78 -1.37 -21.38 -20.49
C ALA A 78 -0.43 -21.19 -19.29
N VAL A 79 0.88 -21.38 -19.46
CA VAL A 79 1.87 -21.15 -18.40
C VAL A 79 1.92 -19.67 -18.01
N THR A 80 1.93 -18.76 -18.98
CA THR A 80 1.95 -17.30 -18.72
C THR A 80 0.73 -16.85 -17.93
N ILE A 81 -0.48 -17.26 -18.35
CA ILE A 81 -1.72 -16.92 -17.64
C ILE A 81 -1.69 -17.49 -16.22
N SER A 82 -1.18 -18.71 -16.05
CA SER A 82 -1.07 -19.36 -14.74
C SER A 82 -0.14 -18.58 -13.80
N VAL A 83 1.04 -18.19 -14.28
CA VAL A 83 2.01 -17.38 -13.51
C VAL A 83 1.47 -15.98 -13.21
N LEU A 84 0.74 -15.37 -14.16
CA LEU A 84 0.06 -14.09 -13.95
C LEU A 84 -0.98 -14.18 -12.83
N ILE A 85 -1.81 -15.23 -12.81
CA ILE A 85 -2.82 -15.43 -11.76
C ILE A 85 -2.14 -15.60 -10.38
N ILE A 86 -1.08 -16.41 -10.30
CA ILE A 86 -0.32 -16.60 -9.06
C ILE A 86 0.29 -15.26 -8.60
N TYR A 87 0.86 -14.49 -9.52
CA TYR A 87 1.36 -13.14 -9.26
C TYR A 87 0.28 -12.22 -8.69
N LEU A 88 -0.89 -12.14 -9.33
CA LEU A 88 -2.00 -11.29 -8.87
C LEU A 88 -2.54 -11.72 -7.50
N ILE A 89 -2.73 -13.01 -7.27
CA ILE A 89 -3.20 -13.53 -5.98
C ILE A 89 -2.18 -13.21 -4.87
N SER A 90 -0.90 -13.51 -5.11
CA SER A 90 0.15 -13.23 -4.13
C SER A 90 0.30 -11.72 -3.84
N ALA A 91 0.14 -10.86 -4.84
CA ALA A 91 0.13 -9.41 -4.67
C ALA A 91 -1.01 -8.94 -3.77
N ILE A 92 -2.23 -9.46 -3.98
CA ILE A 92 -3.41 -9.14 -3.16
C ILE A 92 -3.20 -9.59 -1.71
N VAL A 93 -2.70 -10.81 -1.51
CA VAL A 93 -2.42 -11.36 -0.17
C VAL A 93 -1.36 -10.52 0.54
N ALA A 94 -0.26 -10.19 -0.13
CA ALA A 94 0.80 -9.35 0.42
C ALA A 94 0.28 -7.96 0.81
N TYR A 95 -0.52 -7.33 -0.05
CA TYR A 95 -1.14 -6.04 0.21
C TYR A 95 -2.07 -6.09 1.44
N ILE A 96 -2.97 -7.07 1.50
CA ILE A 96 -3.92 -7.24 2.62
C ILE A 96 -3.18 -7.43 3.93
N LEU A 97 -2.21 -8.35 4.00
CA LEU A 97 -1.48 -8.61 5.23
C LEU A 97 -0.66 -7.40 5.67
N THR A 98 -0.07 -6.66 4.72
CA THR A 98 0.69 -5.44 5.04
C THR A 98 -0.22 -4.31 5.53
N ALA A 99 -1.37 -4.11 4.89
CA ALA A 99 -2.36 -3.11 5.31
C ALA A 99 -2.95 -3.43 6.69
N ALA A 100 -3.36 -4.68 6.91
CA ALA A 100 -3.89 -5.13 8.19
C ALA A 100 -2.83 -5.03 9.29
N THR A 101 -1.60 -5.50 9.05
CA THR A 101 -0.51 -5.39 10.03
C THR A 101 -0.21 -3.93 10.37
N THR A 102 -0.19 -3.05 9.38
CA THR A 102 0.04 -1.61 9.59
C THR A 102 -1.02 -1.01 10.51
N LEU A 103 -2.29 -1.27 10.25
CA LEU A 103 -3.39 -0.69 11.03
C LEU A 103 -3.52 -1.32 12.42
N PHE A 104 -3.34 -2.64 12.56
CA PHE A 104 -3.34 -3.29 13.88
C PHE A 104 -2.12 -2.92 14.71
N TYR A 105 -0.98 -2.63 14.08
CA TYR A 105 0.17 -2.05 14.77
C TYR A 105 -0.16 -0.67 15.33
N ILE A 106 -0.76 0.20 14.53
CA ILE A 106 -1.21 1.54 15.00
C ILE A 106 -2.24 1.38 16.11
N LYS A 107 -3.17 0.42 16.01
CA LYS A 107 -4.15 0.12 17.05
C LYS A 107 -3.49 -0.29 18.37
N SER A 108 -2.60 -1.27 18.34
CA SER A 108 -1.86 -1.71 19.54
C SER A 108 -1.02 -0.58 20.14
N TYR A 109 -0.40 0.26 19.29
CA TYR A 109 0.35 1.45 19.72
C TYR A 109 -0.55 2.47 20.45
N ILE A 110 -1.79 2.69 19.97
CA ILE A 110 -2.75 3.60 20.61
C ILE A 110 -3.27 3.01 21.92
N ASP A 111 -3.73 1.76 21.89
CA ASP A 111 -4.42 1.12 23.01
C ASP A 111 -3.47 0.92 24.21
N ASN A 112 -2.18 0.62 23.94
CA ASN A 112 -1.19 0.37 24.97
C ASN A 112 -0.20 1.54 25.18
N LYS A 113 -0.61 2.78 24.83
CA LYS A 113 0.16 4.04 25.02
C LYS A 113 1.64 3.94 24.57
N GLY A 114 1.89 3.34 23.41
CA GLY A 114 3.21 3.21 22.80
C GLY A 114 3.95 1.89 23.06
N THR A 115 3.38 0.98 23.85
CA THR A 115 3.87 -0.41 23.94
C THR A 115 3.18 -1.29 22.90
N ILE A 116 3.87 -2.30 22.39
CA ILE A 116 3.42 -3.08 21.23
C ILE A 116 3.39 -4.55 21.59
N ASP A 117 2.24 -5.18 21.40
CA ASP A 117 2.08 -6.63 21.50
C ASP A 117 2.09 -7.28 20.10
N PRO A 118 3.21 -7.88 19.67
CA PRO A 118 3.31 -8.52 18.35
C PRO A 118 2.41 -9.77 18.22
N VAL A 119 2.04 -10.42 19.33
CA VAL A 119 1.18 -11.61 19.31
C VAL A 119 -0.25 -11.19 19.01
N GLU A 120 -0.72 -10.12 19.64
CA GLU A 120 -2.03 -9.53 19.38
C GLU A 120 -2.15 -9.07 17.92
N ILE A 121 -1.16 -8.34 17.42
CA ILE A 121 -1.14 -7.83 16.04
C ILE A 121 -1.24 -8.99 15.05
N LYS A 122 -0.45 -10.05 15.23
CA LYS A 122 -0.46 -11.22 14.35
C LYS A 122 -1.83 -11.93 14.36
N LYS A 123 -2.40 -12.14 15.54
CA LYS A 123 -3.71 -12.79 15.70
C LYS A 123 -4.81 -11.99 14.99
N ASN A 124 -4.90 -10.69 15.27
CA ASN A 124 -5.93 -9.82 14.70
C ASN A 124 -5.77 -9.68 13.18
N THR A 125 -4.54 -9.55 12.68
CA THR A 125 -4.24 -9.47 11.24
C THR A 125 -4.75 -10.71 10.49
N LEU A 126 -4.48 -11.90 11.02
CA LEU A 126 -4.90 -13.16 10.37
C LEU A 126 -6.41 -13.39 10.47
N GLN A 127 -7.04 -13.03 11.60
CA GLN A 127 -8.49 -13.15 11.77
C GLN A 127 -9.27 -12.21 10.86
N SER A 128 -8.76 -10.99 10.64
CA SER A 128 -9.39 -10.00 9.78
C SER A 128 -9.12 -10.19 8.29
N PHE A 129 -8.34 -11.20 7.90
CA PHE A 129 -7.93 -11.43 6.50
C PHE A 129 -9.13 -11.42 5.52
N TRP A 130 -10.18 -12.19 5.83
CA TRP A 130 -11.37 -12.28 4.97
C TRP A 130 -12.16 -10.98 4.89
N SER A 131 -12.22 -10.21 5.98
CA SER A 131 -12.87 -8.90 5.97
C SER A 131 -12.07 -7.89 5.15
N PHE A 132 -10.74 -7.89 5.27
CA PHE A 132 -9.87 -7.07 4.43
C PHE A 132 -9.93 -7.48 2.96
N PHE A 133 -10.05 -8.77 2.67
CA PHE A 133 -10.26 -9.27 1.31
C PHE A 133 -11.58 -8.75 0.73
N GLY A 134 -12.69 -8.86 1.47
CA GLY A 134 -13.99 -8.31 1.08
C GLY A 134 -13.96 -6.80 0.88
N LEU A 135 -13.32 -6.05 1.79
CA LEU A 135 -13.14 -4.60 1.64
C LEU A 135 -12.25 -4.24 0.44
N SER A 136 -11.19 -5.01 0.18
CA SER A 136 -10.32 -4.81 -0.99
C SER A 136 -11.09 -5.02 -2.29
N PHE A 137 -11.97 -6.02 -2.32
CA PHE A 137 -12.85 -6.27 -3.45
C PHE A 137 -13.84 -5.12 -3.67
N LEU A 138 -14.54 -4.66 -2.61
CA LEU A 138 -15.45 -3.50 -2.68
C LEU A 138 -14.72 -2.23 -3.12
N LYS A 139 -13.52 -2.00 -2.58
CA LYS A 139 -12.64 -0.90 -2.98
C LYS A 139 -12.29 -0.98 -4.46
N GLY A 140 -11.88 -2.16 -4.93
CA GLY A 140 -11.54 -2.41 -6.33
C GLY A 140 -12.72 -2.14 -7.27
N MET A 141 -13.91 -2.65 -6.94
CA MET A 141 -15.13 -2.40 -7.71
C MET A 141 -15.49 -0.92 -7.77
N THR A 142 -15.41 -0.22 -6.63
CA THR A 142 -15.71 1.22 -6.56
C THR A 142 -14.77 2.02 -7.46
N ILE A 143 -13.46 1.75 -7.38
CA ILE A 143 -12.46 2.44 -8.21
C ILE A 143 -12.66 2.10 -9.69
N LEU A 144 -12.99 0.85 -10.02
CA LEU A 144 -13.26 0.42 -11.40
C LEU A 144 -14.48 1.14 -11.99
N ILE A 145 -15.60 1.17 -11.26
CA ILE A 145 -16.82 1.89 -11.67
C ILE A 145 -16.53 3.39 -11.79
N ALA A 146 -15.82 3.97 -10.81
CA ALA A 146 -15.43 5.37 -10.84
C ALA A 146 -14.60 5.69 -12.09
N THR A 147 -13.65 4.83 -12.44
CA THR A 147 -12.79 5.00 -13.64
C THR A 147 -13.60 4.90 -14.93
N MET A 148 -14.59 4.00 -15.00
CA MET A 148 -15.52 3.90 -16.14
C MET A 148 -16.40 5.15 -16.30
N LEU A 149 -16.72 5.84 -15.20
CA LEU A 149 -17.51 7.07 -15.16
C LEU A 149 -16.66 8.35 -15.30
N CYS A 150 -15.46 8.26 -15.89
CA CYS A 150 -14.45 9.31 -16.06
C CYS A 150 -13.57 9.59 -14.82
N VAL A 151 -12.58 10.48 -14.97
CA VAL A 151 -11.55 10.75 -13.94
C VAL A 151 -12.13 11.42 -12.68
N LEU A 152 -13.19 12.22 -12.80
CA LEU A 152 -13.76 12.99 -11.68
C LEU A 152 -14.26 12.11 -10.52
N PRO A 153 -15.09 11.05 -10.76
CA PRO A 153 -15.46 10.11 -9.71
C PRO A 153 -14.29 9.43 -8.99
N VAL A 154 -13.17 9.19 -9.69
CA VAL A 154 -11.99 8.55 -9.08
C VAL A 154 -11.36 9.46 -8.01
N LEU A 155 -11.27 10.76 -8.29
CA LEU A 155 -10.75 11.76 -7.34
C LEU A 155 -11.61 11.86 -6.08
N TYR A 156 -12.92 11.67 -6.20
CA TYR A 156 -13.80 11.61 -5.04
C TYR A 156 -13.65 10.29 -4.28
N ALA A 157 -13.72 9.16 -4.99
CA ALA A 157 -13.70 7.82 -4.38
C ALA A 157 -12.37 7.48 -3.70
N MET A 158 -11.26 8.12 -4.07
CA MET A 158 -9.95 7.81 -3.49
C MET A 158 -9.89 8.00 -1.96
N ILE A 159 -10.59 9.00 -1.41
CA ILE A 159 -10.51 9.34 0.01
C ILE A 159 -11.30 8.36 0.88
N PRO A 160 -12.61 8.10 0.62
CA PRO A 160 -13.34 7.04 1.31
C PRO A 160 -12.57 5.70 1.27
N MET A 161 -12.02 5.35 0.10
CA MET A 161 -11.30 4.10 -0.09
C MET A 161 -9.93 4.05 0.59
N ALA A 162 -9.35 5.19 0.94
CA ALA A 162 -8.09 5.24 1.69
C ALA A 162 -8.31 5.06 3.20
N ILE A 163 -9.47 5.45 3.73
CA ILE A 163 -9.79 5.35 5.17
C ILE A 163 -10.65 4.14 5.53
N VAL A 164 -11.22 3.43 4.56
CA VAL A 164 -12.15 2.30 4.81
C VAL A 164 -11.55 1.20 5.68
N PHE A 165 -10.27 0.86 5.47
CA PHE A 165 -9.58 -0.12 6.30
C PHE A 165 -9.37 0.38 7.73
N SER A 166 -9.06 1.67 7.89
CA SER A 166 -8.93 2.31 9.20
C SER A 166 -10.25 2.23 9.98
N ILE A 167 -11.38 2.54 9.34
CA ILE A 167 -12.71 2.44 9.97
C ILE A 167 -12.97 1.02 10.47
N TYR A 168 -12.69 0.00 9.65
CA TYR A 168 -12.90 -1.38 10.05
C TYR A 168 -12.05 -1.79 11.27
N VAL A 169 -10.79 -1.36 11.35
CA VAL A 169 -9.88 -1.73 12.45
C VAL A 169 -10.18 -0.97 13.74
N PHE A 170 -10.45 0.32 13.63
CA PHE A 170 -10.63 1.21 14.78
C PHE A 170 -12.08 1.27 15.29
N GLU A 171 -13.07 0.81 14.50
CA GLU A 171 -14.48 0.73 14.90
C GLU A 171 -15.01 -0.72 14.84
N PRO A 172 -14.56 -1.61 15.75
CA PRO A 172 -14.75 -3.07 15.65
C PRO A 172 -16.21 -3.55 15.76
N LYS A 173 -17.17 -2.67 16.09
CA LYS A 173 -18.60 -3.02 16.17
C LYS A 173 -19.32 -2.97 14.83
N ARG A 174 -18.62 -2.63 13.73
CA ARG A 174 -19.23 -2.43 12.42
C ARG A 174 -18.96 -3.60 11.49
N SER A 175 -19.97 -3.98 10.70
CA SER A 175 -19.78 -4.93 9.63
C SER A 175 -18.93 -4.34 8.50
N THR A 176 -18.38 -5.20 7.64
CA THR A 176 -17.63 -4.81 6.44
C THR A 176 -18.40 -3.78 5.58
N THR A 177 -19.70 -3.98 5.42
CA THR A 177 -20.58 -3.09 4.64
C THR A 177 -20.81 -1.75 5.33
N ASP A 178 -20.97 -1.76 6.66
CA ASP A 178 -21.14 -0.53 7.43
C ASP A 178 -19.87 0.33 7.40
N ALA A 179 -18.68 -0.30 7.48
CA ALA A 179 -17.40 0.40 7.35
C ALA A 179 -17.27 1.07 5.98
N PHE A 180 -17.71 0.39 4.92
CA PHE A 180 -17.74 0.96 3.57
C PHE A 180 -18.67 2.17 3.47
N SER A 181 -19.93 2.06 3.92
CA SER A 181 -20.88 3.20 3.89
C SER A 181 -20.39 4.38 4.74
N GLN A 182 -19.83 4.09 5.92
CA GLN A 182 -19.27 5.13 6.77
C GLN A 182 -18.11 5.86 6.11
N SER A 183 -17.27 5.18 5.34
CA SER A 183 -16.11 5.82 4.70
C SER A 183 -16.50 7.03 3.85
N PHE A 184 -17.63 6.96 3.14
CA PHE A 184 -18.17 8.10 2.40
C PHE A 184 -18.69 9.21 3.31
N LYS A 185 -19.44 8.86 4.36
CA LYS A 185 -19.95 9.86 5.32
C LYS A 185 -18.80 10.61 6.00
N LEU A 186 -17.77 9.89 6.42
CA LEU A 186 -16.64 10.44 7.14
C LEU A 186 -15.73 11.26 6.22
N ALA A 187 -15.48 10.81 4.99
CA ALA A 187 -14.68 11.54 4.02
C ALA A 187 -15.28 12.92 3.67
N ASN A 188 -16.60 13.07 3.69
CA ASN A 188 -17.27 14.34 3.42
C ASN A 188 -17.13 15.37 4.55
N SER A 189 -16.71 14.98 5.77
CA SER A 189 -16.58 15.91 6.91
C SER A 189 -15.48 16.96 6.69
N ASP A 190 -14.36 16.56 6.07
CA ASP A 190 -13.31 17.47 5.61
C ASP A 190 -12.59 16.89 4.40
N PHE A 191 -13.34 16.77 3.30
CA PHE A 191 -12.88 16.19 2.05
C PHE A 191 -11.64 16.90 1.52
N TRP A 192 -11.64 18.23 1.49
CA TRP A 192 -10.57 19.01 0.84
C TRP A 192 -9.23 18.89 1.54
N THR A 193 -9.20 18.85 2.88
CA THR A 193 -7.97 18.61 3.63
C THR A 193 -7.45 17.21 3.35
N ALA A 194 -8.30 16.18 3.45
CA ALA A 194 -7.90 14.80 3.16
C ALA A 194 -7.40 14.63 1.71
N PHE A 195 -8.08 15.28 0.76
CA PHE A 195 -7.74 15.24 -0.66
C PHE A 195 -6.37 15.86 -0.91
N GLY A 196 -6.15 17.07 -0.41
CA GLY A 196 -4.89 17.78 -0.56
C GLY A 196 -3.73 17.00 0.07
N VAL A 197 -3.94 16.34 1.21
CA VAL A 197 -2.90 15.51 1.83
C VAL A 197 -2.56 14.31 0.93
N PHE A 198 -3.57 13.59 0.43
CA PHE A 198 -3.32 12.44 -0.45
C PHE A 198 -2.70 12.83 -1.79
N ILE A 199 -3.02 14.01 -2.33
CA ILE A 199 -2.31 14.53 -3.51
C ILE A 199 -0.83 14.73 -3.22
N VAL A 200 -0.50 15.44 -2.15
CA VAL A 200 0.91 15.74 -1.82
C VAL A 200 1.67 14.46 -1.51
N LEU A 201 1.09 13.54 -0.73
CA LEU A 201 1.70 12.23 -0.46
C LEU A 201 1.80 11.37 -1.72
N GLY A 202 0.83 11.46 -2.64
CA GLY A 202 0.86 10.80 -3.94
C GLY A 202 1.99 11.31 -4.82
N ILE A 203 2.24 12.62 -4.84
CA ILE A 203 3.38 13.23 -5.54
C ILE A 203 4.70 12.76 -4.91
N ILE A 204 4.81 12.75 -3.58
CA ILE A 204 6.00 12.25 -2.88
C ILE A 204 6.24 10.77 -3.23
N TYR A 205 5.19 9.94 -3.16
CA TYR A 205 5.25 8.53 -3.54
C TYR A 205 5.72 8.35 -4.99
N TYR A 206 5.18 9.13 -5.93
CA TYR A 206 5.55 9.07 -7.34
C TYR A 206 7.03 9.43 -7.57
N ILE A 207 7.49 10.54 -6.99
CA ILE A 207 8.90 10.98 -7.11
C ILE A 207 9.84 9.92 -6.52
N LEU A 208 9.55 9.40 -5.34
CA LEU A 208 10.36 8.36 -4.72
C LEU A 208 10.37 7.07 -5.56
N SER A 209 9.23 6.70 -6.15
CA SER A 209 9.12 5.53 -7.04
C SER A 209 9.96 5.70 -8.30
N MET A 210 10.01 6.91 -8.87
CA MET A 210 10.89 7.21 -10.01
C MET A 210 12.36 7.04 -9.64
N VAL A 211 12.79 7.51 -8.47
CA VAL A 211 14.18 7.35 -8.00
C VAL A 211 14.58 5.88 -7.95
N PHE A 212 13.72 5.00 -7.42
CA PHE A 212 13.99 3.56 -7.38
C PHE A 212 13.92 2.88 -8.76
N SER A 213 13.29 3.52 -9.74
CA SER A 213 13.23 3.03 -11.12
C SER A 213 14.48 3.38 -11.94
N ILE A 214 15.27 4.38 -11.52
CA ILE A 214 16.46 4.86 -12.25
C ILE A 214 17.45 3.72 -12.58
N PRO A 215 17.85 2.83 -11.65
CA PRO A 215 18.81 1.77 -11.96
C PRO A 215 18.34 0.83 -13.08
N SER A 216 17.04 0.47 -13.08
CA SER A 216 16.44 -0.35 -14.13
C SER A 216 16.43 0.39 -15.47
N ILE A 217 16.08 1.68 -15.48
CA ILE A 217 16.09 2.51 -16.69
C ILE A 217 17.51 2.68 -17.26
N ILE A 218 18.52 2.91 -16.42
CA ILE A 218 19.91 3.03 -16.88
C ILE A 218 20.37 1.70 -17.48
N TYR A 219 20.15 0.59 -16.76
CA TYR A 219 20.52 -0.74 -17.25
C TYR A 219 19.84 -1.03 -18.60
N ALA A 220 18.56 -0.67 -18.71
CA ALA A 220 17.79 -0.79 -19.93
C ALA A 220 18.40 -0.06 -21.14
N LEU A 221 18.78 1.20 -20.92
CA LEU A 221 19.36 2.03 -21.99
C LEU A 221 20.76 1.54 -22.40
N VAL A 222 21.54 1.00 -21.46
CA VAL A 222 22.85 0.42 -21.74
C VAL A 222 22.72 -0.91 -22.49
N SER A 223 21.84 -1.81 -22.05
CA SER A 223 21.68 -3.14 -22.64
C SER A 223 21.09 -3.13 -24.05
N THR A 224 20.33 -2.08 -24.40
CA THR A 224 19.74 -1.90 -25.74
C THR A 224 20.67 -1.24 -26.76
N GLY A 225 21.91 -0.90 -26.38
CA GLY A 225 22.89 -0.32 -27.33
C GLY A 225 22.57 1.11 -27.78
N ILE A 226 21.59 1.78 -27.18
CA ILE A 226 21.22 3.16 -27.51
C ILE A 226 22.41 4.12 -27.35
N PHE A 227 23.27 3.86 -26.35
CA PHE A 227 24.48 4.66 -26.13
C PHE A 227 25.66 4.31 -27.05
N SER A 228 25.68 3.12 -27.65
CA SER A 228 26.74 2.70 -28.60
C SER A 228 26.42 3.04 -30.05
N GLY A 229 25.19 3.48 -30.36
CA GLY A 229 24.75 3.72 -31.75
C GLY A 229 24.51 2.44 -32.56
N GLU A 230 24.67 1.29 -31.92
CA GLU A 230 24.47 -0.05 -32.48
C GLU A 230 23.24 -0.66 -31.82
N ILE A 231 22.05 -0.32 -32.35
CA ILE A 231 20.83 -1.02 -31.94
C ILE A 231 20.83 -2.36 -32.64
N ASP A 232 21.32 -3.39 -31.94
CA ASP A 232 21.22 -4.77 -32.40
C ASP A 232 19.79 -5.30 -32.10
N PRO A 233 18.98 -5.63 -33.12
CA PRO A 233 17.64 -6.19 -32.93
C PRO A 233 17.64 -7.49 -32.11
N SER A 234 18.76 -8.22 -32.05
CA SER A 234 18.90 -9.45 -31.25
C SER A 234 19.00 -9.19 -29.74
N ASN A 235 19.47 -8.01 -29.34
CA ASN A 235 19.53 -7.59 -27.93
C ASN A 235 18.19 -7.02 -27.43
N MET A 236 17.31 -6.57 -28.34
CA MET A 236 15.97 -6.07 -27.98
C MET A 236 15.02 -7.18 -27.53
N SER A 237 15.23 -8.42 -27.99
CA SER A 237 14.24 -9.49 -27.85
C SER A 237 14.40 -10.37 -26.60
N THR A 238 15.56 -10.29 -25.93
CA THR A 238 15.85 -10.95 -24.65
C THR A 238 15.85 -10.00 -23.45
N PHE A 239 15.61 -8.71 -23.70
CA PHE A 239 15.70 -7.62 -22.74
C PHE A 239 14.86 -7.79 -21.47
N THR A 240 13.64 -8.34 -21.60
CA THR A 240 12.69 -8.53 -20.51
C THR A 240 12.95 -9.80 -19.70
N ALA A 241 13.62 -10.80 -20.30
CA ALA A 241 14.00 -12.06 -19.66
C ALA A 241 15.42 -12.02 -19.04
N ASP A 242 16.16 -10.92 -19.23
CA ASP A 242 17.49 -10.72 -18.66
C ASP A 242 17.45 -10.83 -17.12
N PRO A 243 18.22 -11.77 -16.51
CA PRO A 243 18.27 -11.94 -15.06
C PRO A 243 18.58 -10.65 -14.29
N VAL A 244 19.43 -9.77 -14.82
CA VAL A 244 19.77 -8.50 -14.16
C VAL A 244 18.56 -7.57 -14.18
N MET A 245 17.85 -7.49 -15.31
CA MET A 245 16.64 -6.68 -15.42
C MET A 245 15.53 -7.19 -14.49
N ILE A 246 15.36 -8.51 -14.39
CA ILE A 246 14.38 -9.12 -13.49
C ILE A 246 14.70 -8.73 -12.04
N VAL A 247 15.95 -8.85 -11.60
CA VAL A 247 16.36 -8.46 -10.25
C VAL A 247 16.12 -6.97 -9.99
N LEU A 248 16.46 -6.10 -10.94
CA LEU A 248 16.24 -4.65 -10.83
C LEU A 248 14.74 -4.30 -10.75
N ASN A 249 13.89 -4.96 -11.54
CA ASN A 249 12.44 -4.76 -11.48
C ASN A 249 11.84 -5.25 -10.17
N VAL A 250 12.23 -6.44 -9.70
CA VAL A 250 11.77 -6.98 -8.41
C VAL A 250 12.18 -6.05 -7.26
N LEU A 251 13.42 -5.54 -7.27
CA LEU A 251 13.88 -4.56 -6.28
C LEU A 251 13.08 -3.26 -6.36
N ASN A 252 12.85 -2.74 -7.57
CA ASN A 252 12.05 -1.53 -7.76
C ASN A 252 10.63 -1.70 -7.19
N THR A 253 9.93 -2.78 -7.57
CA THR A 253 8.60 -3.09 -7.05
C THR A 253 8.60 -3.30 -5.53
N PHE A 254 9.64 -3.93 -4.98
CA PHE A 254 9.79 -4.09 -3.54
C PHE A 254 9.88 -2.73 -2.82
N PHE A 255 10.70 -1.80 -3.29
CA PHE A 255 10.79 -0.46 -2.68
C PHE A 255 9.49 0.32 -2.83
N GLN A 256 8.85 0.29 -3.99
CA GLN A 256 7.53 0.92 -4.18
C GLN A 256 6.47 0.34 -3.25
N PHE A 257 6.46 -0.97 -3.04
CA PHE A 257 5.58 -1.63 -2.11
C PHE A 257 5.80 -1.14 -0.67
N LEU A 258 7.06 -0.97 -0.24
CA LEU A 258 7.38 -0.41 1.08
C LEU A 258 6.97 1.07 1.20
N LEU A 259 7.16 1.87 0.15
CA LEU A 259 6.71 3.27 0.14
C LEU A 259 5.19 3.39 0.29
N ASN A 260 4.42 2.41 -0.19
CA ASN A 260 2.97 2.39 -0.04
C ASN A 260 2.52 2.37 1.44
N ILE A 261 3.35 1.86 2.35
CA ILE A 261 3.08 1.87 3.79
C ILE A 261 2.90 3.31 4.31
N ILE A 262 3.61 4.29 3.73
CA ILE A 262 3.45 5.71 4.09
C ILE A 262 2.01 6.17 3.85
N LEU A 263 1.41 5.79 2.72
CA LEU A 263 0.02 6.11 2.39
C LEU A 263 -0.96 5.39 3.32
N MET A 264 -0.65 4.16 3.75
CA MET A 264 -1.47 3.43 4.73
C MET A 264 -1.46 4.13 6.11
N VAL A 265 -0.29 4.55 6.59
CA VAL A 265 -0.16 5.30 7.85
C VAL A 265 -0.87 6.65 7.74
N ALA A 266 -0.69 7.37 6.63
CA ALA A 266 -1.40 8.62 6.39
C ALA A 266 -2.92 8.43 6.38
N GLY A 267 -3.42 7.35 5.78
CA GLY A 267 -4.84 7.00 5.83
C GLY A 267 -5.36 6.75 7.24
N ALA A 268 -4.55 6.19 8.14
CA ALA A 268 -4.89 6.08 9.56
C ALA A 268 -4.91 7.46 10.25
N VAL A 269 -3.91 8.31 10.02
CA VAL A 269 -3.86 9.68 10.59
C VAL A 269 -5.04 10.53 10.12
N ILE A 270 -5.36 10.48 8.82
CA ILE A 270 -6.51 11.18 8.22
C ILE A 270 -7.82 10.62 8.76
N TYR A 271 -7.94 9.29 8.92
CA TYR A 271 -9.11 8.70 9.58
C TYR A 271 -9.34 9.32 10.95
N PHE A 272 -8.33 9.39 11.82
CA PHE A 272 -8.50 10.00 13.14
C PHE A 272 -8.79 11.50 13.08
N HIS A 273 -8.19 12.23 12.13
CA HIS A 273 -8.53 13.64 11.91
C HIS A 273 -10.01 13.83 11.58
N LEU A 274 -10.54 13.06 10.62
CA LEU A 274 -11.94 13.13 10.21
C LEU A 274 -12.88 12.64 11.32
N HIS A 275 -12.48 11.57 12.03
CA HIS A 275 -13.25 11.01 13.14
C HIS A 275 -13.39 12.02 14.29
N GLU A 276 -12.33 12.74 14.65
CA GLU A 276 -12.37 13.77 15.70
C GLU A 276 -13.25 14.96 15.32
N LYS A 277 -13.29 15.36 14.04
CA LYS A 277 -14.18 16.44 13.58
C LYS A 277 -15.66 16.13 13.75
N VAL A 278 -16.04 14.85 13.71
CA VAL A 278 -17.44 14.43 13.81
C VAL A 278 -17.80 13.99 15.23
N ASN A 279 -16.91 13.26 15.90
CA ASN A 279 -17.24 12.55 17.15
C ASN A 279 -16.58 13.14 18.41
N PHE A 280 -15.58 14.03 18.28
CA PHE A 280 -14.88 14.70 19.39
C PHE A 280 -14.35 13.76 20.50
N THR A 281 -14.07 12.50 20.18
CA THR A 281 -13.73 11.46 21.15
C THR A 281 -12.48 11.78 21.97
N GLY A 282 -11.43 12.30 21.34
CA GLY A 282 -10.19 12.69 22.01
C GLY A 282 -10.38 13.88 22.94
N THR A 283 -11.27 14.81 22.61
CA THR A 283 -11.62 15.92 23.50
C THR A 283 -12.29 15.43 24.78
N TYR A 284 -13.25 14.49 24.67
CA TYR A 284 -13.89 13.88 25.84
C TYR A 284 -12.91 13.07 26.68
N ASP A 285 -12.02 12.28 26.04
CA ASP A 285 -10.97 11.53 26.74
C ASP A 285 -10.06 12.47 27.56
N ARG A 286 -9.67 13.63 27.01
CA ARG A 286 -8.87 14.65 27.73
C ARG A 286 -9.63 15.27 28.89
N ILE A 287 -10.91 15.61 28.72
CA ILE A 287 -11.74 16.16 29.81
C ILE A 287 -11.81 15.14 30.96
N ASN A 288 -12.00 13.86 30.64
CA ASN A 288 -12.02 12.78 31.62
C ASN A 288 -10.66 12.57 32.29
N GLU A 289 -9.54 12.72 31.57
CA GLU A 289 -8.20 12.64 32.17
C GLU A 289 -7.92 13.85 33.09
N ILE A 290 -8.37 15.06 32.74
CA ILE A 290 -8.26 16.25 33.62
C ILE A 290 -9.07 16.03 34.90
N GLY A 291 -10.31 15.56 34.78
CA GLY A 291 -11.17 15.28 35.95
C GLY A 291 -10.65 14.19 36.88
N LYS A 292 -9.65 13.38 36.48
CA LYS A 292 -8.98 12.38 37.32
C LYS A 292 -7.73 12.90 38.05
N ILE A 293 -7.24 14.08 37.68
CA ILE A 293 -6.08 14.71 38.33
C ILE A 293 -6.53 15.48 39.59
N ASP A 294 -7.83 15.80 39.67
CA ASP A 294 -8.45 16.54 40.77
C ASP A 294 -9.04 15.64 41.89
N GLU A 295 -8.80 14.32 41.84
CA GLU A 295 -9.01 13.35 42.95
C GLU A 295 -7.67 12.83 43.50
#